data_AF-A0A512IW02-F1
#
_entry.id   AF-A0A512IW02-F1
#
_cell.length_a   1.000
_cell.length_b   1.000
_cell.length_c   1.000
_cell.angle_alpha   90.00
_cell.angle_beta   90.00
_cell.angle_gamma   90.00
#
_symmetry.space_group_name_H-M   'P 1'
#
loop_
_entity.id
_entity.type
_entity.pdbx_description
1 polymer ?
#
loop_
_entity_poly.entity_id
_entity_poly.type
_entity_poly.pdbx_seq_one_letter_code
_entity_poly.pdbx_strand_id
1 'polypeptide(L)'
;MLFALSWLHPRKSGSLRKSWGGSLETGPLTPWLYHTCKALGLPIVCLDARHARAATALQRNKTDARDAETLAQLVRMGWYREARVKSYAAHAVRHLVGARAQLMGWRSTCPTKFAAPSRRSA
;
A
#
# COMPACT_ATOMS: atom_id res chain seq x y z
N MET A 1 -17.64 16.19 -39.09
CA MET A 1 -16.83 15.05 -39.60
C MET A 1 -15.37 15.43 -39.39
N LEU A 2 -14.50 14.79 -38.61
CA LEU A 2 -14.48 13.53 -37.89
C LEU A 2 -13.56 13.74 -36.67
N PHE A 3 -14.08 13.51 -35.46
CA PHE A 3 -13.25 13.29 -34.27
C PHE A 3 -12.62 11.89 -34.41
N ALA A 4 -11.33 11.85 -34.76
CA ALA A 4 -10.60 10.60 -34.86
C ALA A 4 -10.32 10.07 -33.45
N LEU A 5 -11.08 9.04 -33.09
CA LEU A 5 -10.80 8.12 -31.99
C LEU A 5 -9.34 7.66 -32.06
N SER A 6 -8.56 8.05 -31.06
CA SER A 6 -7.39 7.27 -30.62
C SER A 6 -7.57 6.97 -29.13
N TRP A 7 -8.65 6.26 -28.83
CA TRP A 7 -8.93 5.62 -27.54
C TRP A 7 -9.12 4.14 -27.78
N LEU A 8 -8.07 3.46 -28.24
CA LEU A 8 -8.05 2.02 -28.32
C LEU A 8 -6.65 1.49 -27.99
N HIS A 9 -6.37 1.40 -26.69
CA HIS A 9 -5.41 0.41 -26.21
C HIS A 9 -6.18 -0.80 -25.66
N PRO A 10 -5.87 -2.04 -26.11
CA PRO A 10 -6.59 -3.22 -25.73
C PRO A 10 -6.23 -3.72 -24.32
N ARG A 11 -7.25 -4.35 -23.73
CA ARG A 11 -7.38 -4.98 -22.41
C ARG A 11 -6.19 -5.86 -21.97
N LYS A 12 -6.05 -6.01 -20.64
CA LYS A 12 -5.56 -7.26 -20.02
C LYS A 12 -6.65 -7.95 -19.20
N SER A 13 -6.88 -9.21 -19.60
CA SER A 13 -7.37 -10.39 -18.86
C SER A 13 -8.74 -10.35 -18.20
N GLY A 14 -9.58 -11.30 -18.62
CA GLY A 14 -10.98 -11.43 -18.21
C GLY A 14 -11.21 -11.76 -16.73
N SER A 15 -12.30 -11.22 -16.21
CA SER A 15 -13.34 -12.05 -15.59
C SER A 15 -14.63 -11.24 -15.56
N LEU A 16 -15.52 -11.52 -16.51
CA LEU A 16 -16.90 -11.08 -16.51
C LEU A 16 -17.64 -11.77 -15.35
N ARG A 17 -17.54 -11.17 -14.16
CA ARG A 17 -18.39 -11.27 -12.95
C ARG A 17 -17.62 -10.60 -11.81
N LYS A 18 -17.54 -9.26 -11.81
CA LYS A 18 -17.13 -8.49 -10.62
C LYS A 18 -18.28 -7.58 -10.20
N SER A 19 -19.49 -8.13 -10.13
CA SER A 19 -20.60 -7.41 -9.49
C SER A 19 -20.36 -7.50 -7.99
N TRP A 20 -20.09 -6.37 -7.33
CA TRP A 20 -20.02 -6.21 -5.87
C TRP A 20 -18.70 -6.63 -5.17
N GLY A 21 -17.55 -6.43 -5.81
CA GLY A 21 -16.25 -6.51 -5.13
C GLY A 21 -15.83 -5.17 -4.52
N GLY A 22 -15.54 -5.14 -3.22
CA GLY A 22 -15.07 -3.95 -2.51
C GLY A 22 -13.64 -3.56 -2.90
N SER A 23 -13.31 -2.28 -2.76
CA SER A 23 -11.98 -1.74 -3.07
C SER A 23 -11.38 -1.09 -1.83
N LEU A 24 -10.09 -1.32 -1.60
CA LEU A 24 -9.33 -0.75 -0.50
C LEU A 24 -8.22 0.14 -1.04
N GLU A 25 -7.94 1.26 -0.40
CA GLU A 25 -6.74 2.02 -0.66
C GLU A 25 -5.52 1.44 0.09
N THR A 26 -4.33 1.84 -0.34
CA THR A 26 -3.09 1.44 0.33
C THR A 26 -2.95 2.18 1.66
N GLY A 27 -2.92 1.43 2.76
CA GLY A 27 -2.74 1.92 4.12
C GLY A 27 -2.05 0.89 5.02
N PRO A 28 -1.76 1.23 6.28
CA PRO A 28 -1.03 0.37 7.20
C PRO A 28 -1.82 -0.91 7.57
N LEU A 29 -3.15 -0.83 7.62
CA LEU A 29 -4.03 -1.96 7.92
C LEU A 29 -4.45 -2.76 6.68
N THR A 30 -4.18 -2.23 5.47
CA THR A 30 -4.56 -2.84 4.20
C THR A 30 -4.01 -4.25 4.00
N PRO A 31 -2.74 -4.58 4.34
CA PRO A 31 -2.25 -5.94 4.19
C PRO A 31 -3.07 -6.95 5.00
N TRP A 32 -3.40 -6.62 6.25
CA TRP A 32 -4.20 -7.51 7.09
C TRP A 32 -5.61 -7.70 6.52
N LEU A 33 -6.30 -6.59 6.21
CA LEU A 33 -7.68 -6.64 5.70
C LEU A 33 -7.78 -7.32 4.32
N TYR A 34 -6.78 -7.11 3.45
CA TYR A 34 -6.72 -7.76 2.15
C TYR A 34 -6.59 -9.28 2.27
N HIS A 35 -5.68 -9.74 3.13
CA HIS A 35 -5.44 -11.17 3.31
C HIS A 35 -6.61 -11.87 4.02
N THR A 36 -7.24 -11.23 5.00
CA THR A 36 -8.44 -11.79 5.67
C THR A 36 -9.61 -11.90 4.70
N CYS A 37 -9.89 -10.85 3.93
CA CYS A 37 -10.97 -10.89 2.94
C CYS A 37 -10.69 -11.87 1.79
N LYS A 38 -9.43 -12.00 1.35
CA LYS A 38 -9.00 -13.03 0.40
C LYS A 38 -9.23 -14.43 0.96
N ALA A 39 -8.91 -14.67 2.23
CA ALA A 39 -9.16 -15.95 2.90
C ALA A 39 -10.67 -16.26 3.00
N LEU A 40 -11.51 -15.23 3.16
CA LEU A 40 -12.98 -15.34 3.12
C LEU A 40 -13.55 -15.47 1.70
N GLY A 41 -12.72 -15.48 0.66
CA GLY A 41 -13.16 -15.60 -0.74
C GLY A 41 -13.81 -14.33 -1.32
N LEU A 42 -13.68 -13.19 -0.64
CA LEU A 42 -14.26 -11.93 -1.10
C LEU A 42 -13.40 -11.32 -2.23
N PRO A 43 -14.01 -10.88 -3.35
CA PRO A 43 -13.28 -10.22 -4.43
C PRO A 43 -12.90 -8.79 -4.01
N ILE A 44 -11.72 -8.63 -3.42
CA ILE A 44 -11.16 -7.33 -3.03
C ILE A 44 -9.97 -6.94 -3.90
N VAL A 45 -9.92 -5.66 -4.26
CA VAL A 45 -8.80 -5.04 -4.98
C VAL A 45 -8.17 -3.95 -4.12
N CYS A 46 -6.83 -3.85 -4.14
CA CYS A 46 -6.11 -2.77 -3.49
C CYS A 46 -5.64 -1.73 -4.51
N LEU A 47 -5.95 -0.46 -4.27
CA LEU A 47 -5.58 0.68 -5.10
C LEU A 47 -4.29 1.33 -4.57
N ASP A 48 -3.43 1.79 -5.50
CA ASP A 48 -2.32 2.67 -5.13
C ASP A 48 -2.86 4.01 -4.61
N ALA A 49 -2.54 4.35 -3.36
CA ALA A 49 -2.99 5.57 -2.70
C ALA A 49 -2.57 6.85 -3.45
N ARG A 50 -1.47 6.82 -4.21
CA ARG A 50 -1.04 8.00 -4.98
C ARG A 50 -1.93 8.26 -6.19
N HIS A 51 -2.38 7.22 -6.86
CA HIS A 51 -3.31 7.36 -7.99
C HIS A 51 -4.71 7.71 -7.49
N ALA A 52 -5.15 7.10 -6.39
CA ALA A 52 -6.39 7.46 -5.71
C ALA A 52 -6.40 8.95 -5.36
N ARG A 53 -5.34 9.43 -4.71
CA ARG A 53 -5.19 10.85 -4.35
C ARG A 53 -5.15 11.77 -5.55
N ALA A 54 -4.50 11.39 -6.65
CA ALA A 54 -4.47 12.20 -7.87
C ALA A 54 -5.86 12.41 -8.46
N ALA A 55 -6.74 11.42 -8.39
CA ALA A 55 -8.10 11.54 -8.86
C ALA A 55 -8.98 12.42 -7.94
N THR A 56 -8.78 12.32 -6.63
CA THR A 56 -9.50 13.15 -5.64
C THR A 56 -8.95 14.58 -5.57
N ALA A 57 -7.69 14.82 -5.97
CA ALA A 57 -7.04 16.13 -5.87
C ALA A 57 -7.71 17.25 -6.70
N LEU A 58 -8.48 16.89 -7.73
CA LEU A 58 -9.22 17.84 -8.56
C LEU A 58 -10.54 18.29 -7.91
N GLN A 59 -10.98 17.64 -6.83
CA GLN A 59 -12.22 17.98 -6.15
C GLN A 59 -12.08 19.29 -5.34
N ARG A 60 -12.98 20.25 -5.63
CA ARG A 60 -13.02 21.56 -4.96
C ARG A 60 -13.51 21.49 -3.51
N ASN A 61 -14.39 20.54 -3.20
CA ASN A 61 -14.92 20.34 -1.86
C ASN A 61 -14.56 18.92 -1.40
N LYS A 62 -13.74 18.83 -0.36
CA LYS A 62 -13.26 17.58 0.18
C LYS A 62 -14.17 17.14 1.32
N THR A 63 -14.90 16.07 1.08
CA THR A 63 -15.81 15.44 2.05
C THR A 63 -15.68 13.94 1.87
N ASP A 64 -15.59 13.17 2.95
CA ASP A 64 -15.33 11.72 2.86
C ASP A 64 -16.35 10.97 1.98
N ALA A 65 -17.59 11.43 1.94
CA ALA A 65 -18.62 10.87 1.06
C ALA A 65 -18.29 11.04 -0.44
N ARG A 66 -17.76 12.21 -0.83
CA ARG A 66 -17.34 12.49 -2.22
C ARG A 66 -16.04 11.79 -2.60
N ASP A 67 -15.13 11.66 -1.64
CA ASP A 67 -13.89 10.91 -1.83
C ASP A 67 -14.25 9.42 -2.07
N ALA A 68 -15.14 8.84 -1.26
CA ALA A 68 -15.63 7.48 -1.45
C ALA A 68 -16.37 7.29 -2.79
N GLU A 69 -17.21 8.25 -3.19
CA GLU A 69 -17.91 8.19 -4.47
C GLU A 69 -16.95 8.23 -5.67
N THR A 70 -15.96 9.12 -5.65
CA THR A 70 -14.97 9.20 -6.72
C THR A 70 -14.09 7.97 -6.81
N LEU A 71 -13.68 7.40 -5.67
CA LEU A 71 -12.97 6.12 -5.65
C LEU A 71 -13.84 4.99 -6.21
N ALA A 72 -15.13 4.95 -5.86
CA ALA A 72 -16.05 3.96 -6.42
C ALA A 72 -16.20 4.12 -7.95
N GLN A 73 -16.26 5.36 -8.45
CA GLN A 73 -16.30 5.63 -9.89
C GLN A 73 -15.01 5.19 -10.59
N LEU A 74 -13.84 5.47 -10.03
CA LEU A 74 -12.55 5.01 -10.59
C LEU A 74 -12.48 3.49 -10.71
N VAL A 75 -12.93 2.79 -9.68
CA VAL A 75 -12.97 1.32 -9.65
C VAL A 75 -13.95 0.79 -10.68
N ARG A 76 -15.13 1.38 -10.82
CA ARG A 76 -16.13 1.01 -11.84
C ARG A 76 -15.59 1.18 -13.26
N MET A 77 -14.87 2.26 -13.53
CA MET A 77 -14.28 2.54 -14.84
C MET A 77 -13.02 1.72 -15.10
N GLY A 78 -12.43 1.09 -14.07
CA GLY A 78 -11.14 0.41 -14.18
C GLY A 78 -9.95 1.35 -14.28
N TRP A 79 -10.13 2.64 -13.95
CA TRP A 79 -9.09 3.67 -14.03
C TRP A 79 -8.29 3.73 -12.72
N TYR A 80 -7.61 2.64 -12.41
CA TYR A 80 -6.77 2.56 -11.22
C TYR A 80 -5.53 1.70 -11.47
N ARG A 81 -4.52 1.90 -10.63
CA ARG A 81 -3.37 1.01 -10.56
C ARG A 81 -3.55 0.08 -9.37
N GLU A 82 -3.56 -1.22 -9.65
CA GLU A 82 -3.58 -2.23 -8.59
C GLU A 82 -2.25 -2.19 -7.82
N ALA A 83 -2.33 -2.00 -6.51
CA ALA A 83 -1.19 -2.04 -5.62
C ALA A 83 -0.87 -3.50 -5.28
N ARG A 84 0.40 -3.89 -5.44
CA ARG A 84 0.86 -5.21 -4.99
C ARG A 84 0.88 -5.25 -3.47
N VAL A 85 -0.02 -6.04 -2.88
CA VAL A 85 -0.03 -6.30 -1.44
C VAL A 85 1.07 -7.31 -1.10
N LYS A 86 1.89 -6.98 -0.09
CA LYS A 86 2.97 -7.87 0.38
C LYS A 86 2.39 -9.00 1.23
N SER A 87 3.01 -10.17 1.17
CA SER A 87 2.65 -11.30 2.03
C SER A 87 3.08 -11.07 3.47
N TYR A 88 2.45 -11.76 4.43
CA TYR A 88 2.86 -11.72 5.83
C TYR A 88 4.33 -12.14 6.03
N ALA A 89 4.82 -13.14 5.29
CA ALA A 89 6.22 -13.54 5.33
C ALA A 89 7.17 -12.40 4.93
N ALA A 90 6.82 -11.62 3.89
CA ALA A 90 7.61 -10.46 3.48
C ALA A 90 7.60 -9.35 4.56
N HIS A 91 6.49 -9.18 5.27
CA HIS A 91 6.41 -8.29 6.43
C HIS A 91 7.33 -8.78 7.56
N ALA A 92 7.26 -10.06 7.93
CA ALA A 92 8.09 -10.66 8.98
C ALA A 92 9.59 -10.47 8.72
N VAL A 93 10.05 -10.76 7.50
CA VAL A 93 11.46 -10.54 7.11
C VAL A 93 11.85 -9.07 7.23
N ARG A 94 10.99 -8.14 6.76
CA ARG A 94 11.26 -6.70 6.87
C ARG A 94 11.35 -6.25 8.32
N HIS A 95 10.50 -6.78 9.20
CA HIS A 95 10.56 -6.49 10.64
C HIS A 95 11.84 -7.00 11.27
N LEU A 96 12.29 -8.22 10.94
CA LEU A 96 13.56 -8.78 11.45
C LEU A 96 14.77 -7.95 10.99
N VAL A 97 14.83 -7.58 9.72
CA VAL A 97 15.90 -6.71 9.19
C VAL A 97 15.89 -5.35 9.87
N GLY A 98 14.69 -4.76 10.07
CA GLY A 98 14.53 -3.50 10.79
C GLY A 98 15.01 -3.57 12.24
N ALA A 99 14.60 -4.62 12.98
CA ALA A 99 15.01 -4.84 14.36
C ALA A 99 16.53 -5.02 14.49
N ARG A 100 17.16 -5.78 13.59
CA ARG A 100 18.62 -5.91 13.54
C ARG A 100 19.30 -4.56 13.29
N ALA A 101 18.82 -3.79 12.30
CA ALA A 101 19.39 -2.49 11.98
C ALA A 101 19.29 -1.52 13.16
N GLN A 102 18.19 -1.55 13.91
CA GLN A 102 18.05 -0.82 15.17
C GLN A 102 19.12 -1.28 16.17
N LEU A 103 19.19 -2.57 16.52
CA LEU A 103 20.18 -3.07 17.49
C LEU A 103 21.63 -2.73 17.10
N MET A 104 21.97 -2.78 15.82
CA MET A 104 23.29 -2.38 15.32
C MET A 104 23.52 -0.88 15.44
N GLY A 105 22.50 -0.07 15.13
CA GLY A 105 22.52 1.37 15.37
C GLY A 105 22.79 1.69 16.84
N TRP A 106 22.02 1.10 17.75
CA TRP A 106 22.20 1.26 19.20
C TRP A 106 23.60 0.82 19.67
N ARG A 107 24.13 -0.28 19.14
CA ARG A 107 25.51 -0.72 19.43
C ARG A 107 26.53 0.33 18.98
N SER A 108 26.37 0.88 17.79
CA SER A 108 27.32 1.84 17.21
C SER A 108 27.24 3.24 17.84
N THR A 109 26.07 3.64 18.32
CA THR A 109 25.85 4.94 18.97
C THR A 109 25.98 4.89 20.48
N CYS A 110 26.01 3.69 21.09
CA CYS A 110 26.30 3.54 22.50
C CYS A 110 27.65 4.21 22.78
N PRO A 111 27.67 5.34 23.49
CA PRO A 111 28.93 5.98 23.77
C PRO A 111 29.70 5.00 24.68
N THR A 112 30.96 4.77 24.36
CA THR A 112 31.90 3.84 25.03
C THR A 112 32.13 4.14 26.52
N LYS A 113 31.26 4.91 27.17
CA LYS A 113 31.30 5.32 28.58
C LYS A 113 31.14 4.15 29.56
N PHE A 114 30.79 2.95 29.06
CA PHE A 114 30.81 1.70 29.82
C PHE A 114 32.07 0.84 29.58
N ALA A 115 33.07 1.34 28.85
CA ALA A 115 34.36 0.67 28.76
C ALA A 115 34.97 0.60 30.17
N ALA A 116 35.19 -0.63 30.64
CA ALA A 116 35.69 -0.93 31.98
C ALA A 116 36.92 -0.08 32.34
N PRO A 117 37.07 0.33 33.62
CA PRO A 117 38.22 1.12 34.03
C PRO A 117 39.51 0.34 33.72
N SER A 118 40.35 0.91 32.86
CA SER A 118 41.68 0.38 32.58
C SER A 118 42.42 0.23 33.91
N ARG A 119 42.80 -1.01 34.28
CA ARG A 119 43.72 -1.25 35.39
C ARG A 119 45.01 -0.51 35.06
N ARG A 120 45.24 0.63 35.70
CA ARG A 120 46.53 1.32 35.70
C ARG A 120 47.38 0.58 36.72
N SER A 121 48.38 -0.15 36.22
CA SER A 121 49.40 -0.83 37.03
C SER A 121 50.17 0.22 37.84
N ALA A 122 50.34 -0.05 39.14
CA ALA A 122 51.20 0.68 40.06
C ALA A 122 52.67 0.33 39.82
#